data_AF-A0A3N7GQ99-F1
#
_entry.id   AF-A0A3N7GQ99-F1
#
_cell.length_a   1.000
_cell.length_b   1.000
_cell.length_c   1.000
_cell.angle_alpha   90.00
_cell.angle_beta   90.00
_cell.angle_gamma   90.00
#
_symmetry.space_group_name_H-M   'P 1'
#
loop_
_entity.id
_entity.type
_entity.pdbx_description
1 polymer ?
#
loop_
_entity_poly.entity_id
_entity_poly.type
_entity_poly.pdbx_seq_one_letter_code
_entity_poly.pdbx_strand_id
1 'polypeptide(L)'
;MVWSLLSGMVGAGVAGVILFAGLTFAALSLSKRSTSRPKQEMEPFTTQQEVSLVSDKEDDKVEESESKESKKVSAALQVLPGKVLVPAVVDQVQGQVLAALQVLKVIEADIQSSDLCTRREFARWLVTASSALSRSTVSKVYPAMYIENFTELAFDDITPDDPDFSSIQGLAEAGLISSKLSSGGLLSSSVENQGPFYFAAESPLSRQDLVSWKMALEKRQFPEADKKMLYKVSGFRDIDKLNPDAWPALVADLSAGDQGIISLAFGCTRLFQPDKPVTKAQAAVALATGEASDIVSEELARIEAEAVAENVVSAHNALVAQVEQDVNASFEKELSIEREKINAIEKMAEEARCELETLRAEREKDDIALMKERAAIESEMEVLSKLRRELEEQLQSLLSNKVEISYEKERISKLQKEAESEKQEISRLQYDLEVERKALSMARAWAEDEAKRAREQAKALEEARYRWEKHGIKVVVDSDLNEESSTGVTWLTAGKQVSSVEGTVNRAENLVDRLKLMADDIRGKSRVVLDKIIQKILVLISVLKEWIAEACARTKELKEATISKTWASIHELQQNTTEFSSAIKEKTIGSMQELKQHTAEFGSAVKEGTKRVTEDCREGVEKLTQKFKS
;
A
#
# COMPACT_ATOMS: atom_id res chain seq x y z
N MET A 1 -29.05 -24.00 -6.87
CA MET A 1 -28.93 -25.21 -7.71
C MET A 1 -28.00 -24.87 -8.86
N VAL A 2 -26.86 -25.48 -9.11
CA VAL A 2 -26.19 -26.63 -8.51
C VAL A 2 -24.71 -26.43 -8.82
N TRP A 3 -23.90 -26.63 -7.79
CA TRP A 3 -22.46 -26.80 -7.85
C TRP A 3 -22.06 -27.97 -8.76
N SER A 4 -20.97 -27.78 -9.49
CA SER A 4 -19.83 -28.72 -9.57
C SER A 4 -20.14 -30.23 -9.72
N LEU A 5 -19.68 -30.82 -10.82
CA LEU A 5 -19.04 -32.15 -10.78
C LEU A 5 -18.10 -32.35 -12.00
N LEU A 6 -16.85 -32.73 -11.65
CA LEU A 6 -15.75 -33.30 -12.47
C LEU A 6 -14.86 -32.26 -13.20
N SER A 7 -13.61 -31.92 -12.84
CA SER A 7 -12.49 -32.62 -12.17
C SER A 7 -12.22 -34.00 -12.77
N GLY A 8 -11.11 -34.34 -13.43
CA GLY A 8 -9.83 -33.70 -13.74
C GLY A 8 -8.88 -34.79 -14.28
N MET A 9 -7.88 -34.44 -15.10
CA MET A 9 -6.55 -35.09 -15.28
C MET A 9 -5.88 -34.50 -16.54
N VAL A 10 -4.92 -33.58 -16.43
CA VAL A 10 -3.46 -33.79 -16.21
C VAL A 10 -2.74 -34.27 -17.48
N GLY A 11 -1.80 -33.44 -17.97
CA GLY A 11 -0.66 -33.92 -18.77
C GLY A 11 -0.07 -32.93 -19.80
N ALA A 12 0.97 -32.18 -19.38
CA ALA A 12 2.04 -31.54 -20.18
C ALA A 12 1.63 -30.48 -21.24
N GLY A 13 2.23 -29.29 -21.35
CA GLY A 13 3.57 -28.86 -20.98
C GLY A 13 4.26 -28.24 -22.20
N VAL A 14 4.20 -26.91 -22.32
CA VAL A 14 5.18 -25.97 -22.93
C VAL A 14 5.67 -26.23 -24.38
N ALA A 15 5.32 -25.32 -25.31
CA ALA A 15 6.27 -24.59 -26.19
C ALA A 15 5.56 -23.95 -27.41
N GLY A 16 5.92 -22.70 -27.73
CA GLY A 16 5.86 -22.20 -29.11
C GLY A 16 4.77 -21.19 -29.44
N VAL A 17 4.85 -19.98 -28.88
CA VAL A 17 4.22 -18.77 -29.47
C VAL A 17 5.33 -17.78 -29.84
N ILE A 18 5.97 -18.03 -30.98
CA ILE A 18 6.69 -17.01 -31.76
C ILE A 18 6.26 -17.26 -33.21
N LEU A 19 5.25 -16.54 -33.70
CA LEU A 19 4.97 -16.38 -35.13
C LEU A 19 3.96 -15.24 -35.33
N PHE A 20 4.38 -13.99 -35.09
CA PHE A 20 3.71 -12.79 -35.63
C PHE A 20 4.69 -11.62 -35.71
N ALA A 21 5.68 -11.71 -36.61
CA ALA A 21 6.44 -10.57 -37.14
C ALA A 21 7.24 -11.02 -38.35
N GLY A 22 6.55 -11.34 -39.45
CA GLY A 22 7.18 -11.81 -40.68
C GLY A 22 6.32 -11.49 -41.88
N LEU A 23 6.15 -10.19 -42.19
CA LEU A 23 5.78 -9.69 -43.52
C LEU A 23 5.82 -8.15 -43.52
N THR A 24 6.89 -7.55 -44.04
CA THR A 24 6.95 -6.22 -44.71
C THR A 24 8.40 -5.71 -44.76
N PHE A 25 9.12 -5.97 -45.85
CA PHE A 25 9.81 -4.94 -46.66
C PHE A 25 10.66 -5.62 -47.77
N ALA A 26 9.99 -6.17 -48.78
CA ALA A 26 10.62 -6.55 -50.03
C ALA A 26 9.73 -6.07 -51.17
N ALA A 27 9.68 -4.75 -51.37
CA ALA A 27 9.10 -4.12 -52.56
C ALA A 27 9.61 -2.68 -52.66
N LEU A 28 10.78 -2.51 -53.28
CA LEU A 28 11.17 -1.34 -54.08
C LEU A 28 12.53 -1.63 -54.71
N SER A 29 12.52 -2.54 -55.68
CA SER A 29 13.54 -2.62 -56.73
C SER A 29 12.90 -2.10 -58.02
N LEU A 30 13.70 -1.41 -58.83
CA LEU A 30 13.38 -0.73 -60.10
C LEU A 30 12.77 0.68 -60.01
N SER A 31 13.65 1.69 -59.85
CA SER A 31 13.63 2.82 -60.78
C SER A 31 14.97 3.56 -60.80
N LYS A 32 15.41 3.88 -62.03
CA LYS A 32 16.48 4.81 -62.43
C LYS A 32 17.93 4.34 -62.40
N ARG A 33 18.33 3.89 -63.59
CA ARG A 33 19.68 3.89 -64.14
C ARG A 33 19.95 5.24 -64.84
N SER A 34 21.02 5.93 -64.48
CA SER A 34 21.75 6.83 -65.38
C SER A 34 23.17 7.13 -64.85
N THR A 35 24.14 6.50 -65.51
CA THR A 35 25.43 7.04 -65.98
C THR A 35 26.14 8.15 -65.17
N SER A 36 27.33 7.84 -64.63
CA SER A 36 28.56 8.60 -64.89
C SER A 36 29.80 7.79 -64.50
N ARG A 37 30.76 7.71 -65.42
CA ARG A 37 32.17 7.32 -65.17
C ARG A 37 32.83 8.37 -64.28
N PRO A 38 33.91 7.99 -63.57
CA PRO A 38 35.19 8.55 -63.98
C PRO A 38 36.31 7.53 -64.16
N LYS A 39 37.30 8.01 -64.91
CA LYS A 39 38.58 7.45 -65.34
C LYS A 39 39.66 7.98 -64.36
N GLN A 40 40.89 7.49 -64.52
CA GLN A 40 42.18 7.93 -63.92
C GLN A 40 42.55 7.21 -62.62
N GLU A 41 43.81 6.85 -62.36
CA GLU A 41 45.08 6.79 -63.11
C GLU A 41 46.04 6.01 -62.18
N MET A 42 46.95 5.21 -62.75
CA MET A 42 48.18 4.79 -62.07
C MET A 42 49.21 5.93 -62.15
N GLU A 43 50.02 6.09 -61.10
CA GLU A 43 51.50 6.28 -61.09
C GLU A 43 51.94 6.80 -59.69
N PRO A 44 53.24 6.70 -59.31
CA PRO A 44 53.69 6.14 -58.04
C PRO A 44 54.29 7.22 -57.12
N PHE A 45 54.45 6.88 -55.84
CA PHE A 45 55.15 7.75 -54.90
C PHE A 45 56.56 7.24 -54.60
N THR A 46 57.46 8.22 -54.66
CA THR A 46 58.92 8.16 -54.66
C THR A 46 59.49 8.15 -53.25
N THR A 47 60.72 7.69 -53.17
CA THR A 47 61.65 7.61 -52.02
C THR A 47 62.04 8.99 -51.46
N GLN A 48 62.60 8.96 -50.25
CA GLN A 48 63.28 9.99 -49.42
C GLN A 48 62.47 10.35 -48.15
N GLN A 49 63.01 10.41 -46.93
CA GLN A 49 64.40 10.53 -46.47
C GLN A 49 64.50 10.18 -44.97
N GLU A 50 65.70 9.76 -44.57
CA GLU A 50 66.18 9.50 -43.20
C GLU A 50 66.22 10.75 -42.28
N VAL A 51 66.30 10.53 -40.95
CA VAL A 51 67.47 10.83 -40.07
C VAL A 51 67.07 10.95 -38.58
N SER A 52 68.00 10.50 -37.73
CA SER A 52 68.19 10.68 -36.27
C SER A 52 67.47 9.65 -35.37
N LEU A 53 68.18 8.92 -34.50
CA LEU A 53 68.88 9.45 -33.32
C LEU A 53 70.18 8.71 -32.94
N VAL A 54 71.10 9.50 -32.39
CA VAL A 54 72.37 9.18 -31.72
C VAL A 54 72.13 8.95 -30.22
N SER A 55 72.88 8.01 -29.62
CA SER A 55 73.36 8.03 -28.22
C SER A 55 74.39 6.90 -28.08
N ASP A 56 75.70 7.17 -28.12
CA ASP A 56 76.62 7.52 -27.01
C ASP A 56 77.23 6.31 -26.26
N LYS A 57 78.54 6.14 -26.53
CA LYS A 57 79.72 5.84 -25.69
C LYS A 57 79.65 4.86 -24.51
N GLU A 58 80.58 3.91 -24.54
CA GLU A 58 81.66 3.58 -23.57
C GLU A 58 82.14 2.14 -23.88
N ASP A 59 83.37 1.68 -23.67
CA ASP A 59 84.69 2.24 -23.44
C ASP A 59 85.68 1.07 -23.66
N ASP A 60 86.95 1.41 -23.90
CA ASP A 60 88.10 0.53 -24.13
C ASP A 60 88.32 -0.56 -23.06
N LYS A 61 88.78 -1.74 -23.48
CA LYS A 61 90.02 -2.31 -22.93
C LYS A 61 90.67 -3.39 -23.81
N VAL A 62 91.86 -3.03 -24.28
CA VAL A 62 92.92 -3.89 -24.82
C VAL A 62 93.48 -4.76 -23.70
N GLU A 63 93.68 -6.05 -23.94
CA GLU A 63 94.89 -6.75 -23.48
C GLU A 63 95.38 -7.72 -24.56
N GLU A 64 96.59 -7.41 -25.02
CA GLU A 64 97.45 -8.21 -25.87
C GLU A 64 98.34 -9.06 -24.94
N SER A 65 98.45 -10.36 -25.20
CA SER A 65 99.58 -11.13 -24.66
C SER A 65 100.02 -12.21 -25.66
N GLU A 66 101.31 -12.13 -25.99
CA GLU A 66 102.01 -12.93 -26.97
C GLU A 66 102.27 -14.38 -26.51
N SER A 67 102.15 -15.26 -27.51
CA SER A 67 102.86 -16.53 -27.79
C SER A 67 103.57 -17.31 -26.67
N LYS A 68 103.27 -18.61 -26.59
CA LYS A 68 104.28 -19.68 -26.50
C LYS A 68 103.86 -20.93 -27.27
N GLU A 69 104.75 -21.37 -28.14
CA GLU A 69 104.66 -22.57 -28.98
C GLU A 69 105.31 -23.78 -28.26
N SER A 70 104.62 -24.93 -28.22
CA SER A 70 105.27 -26.24 -28.00
C SER A 70 104.37 -27.45 -28.37
N LYS A 71 104.47 -27.90 -29.63
CA LYS A 71 104.71 -29.29 -30.09
C LYS A 71 104.09 -30.48 -29.31
N LYS A 72 103.01 -31.09 -29.84
CA LYS A 72 102.91 -32.51 -30.28
C LYS A 72 101.46 -33.00 -30.49
N VAL A 73 101.31 -33.84 -31.52
CA VAL A 73 100.26 -34.84 -31.84
C VAL A 73 99.08 -34.38 -32.73
N SER A 74 99.01 -35.02 -33.90
CA SER A 74 97.84 -35.18 -34.78
C SER A 74 96.52 -35.26 -34.01
N ALA A 75 95.70 -34.24 -34.16
CA ALA A 75 94.27 -34.30 -33.98
C ALA A 75 93.64 -33.53 -35.15
N ALA A 76 92.63 -34.11 -35.77
CA ALA A 76 91.95 -33.60 -36.96
C ALA A 76 91.62 -32.10 -36.84
N LEU A 77 91.86 -31.34 -37.90
CA LEU A 77 91.40 -29.95 -38.04
C LEU A 77 89.85 -29.94 -38.06
N GLN A 78 89.22 -29.98 -36.89
CA GLN A 78 87.91 -29.36 -36.72
C GLN A 78 88.16 -27.86 -36.57
N VAL A 79 88.23 -27.15 -37.69
CA VAL A 79 88.23 -25.68 -37.68
C VAL A 79 86.83 -25.26 -37.20
N LEU A 80 86.73 -24.87 -35.94
CA LEU A 80 85.51 -24.26 -35.39
C LEU A 80 85.12 -23.08 -36.30
N PRO A 81 83.83 -22.97 -36.70
CA PRO A 81 83.36 -21.81 -37.44
C PRO A 81 83.71 -20.55 -36.64
N GLY A 82 84.38 -19.58 -37.28
CA GLY A 82 84.71 -18.32 -36.62
C GLY A 82 83.46 -17.70 -36.00
N LYS A 83 83.57 -17.16 -34.77
CA LYS A 83 82.44 -16.56 -34.07
C LYS A 83 81.88 -15.39 -34.90
N VAL A 84 80.58 -15.39 -35.17
CA VAL A 84 79.89 -14.28 -35.82
C VAL A 84 79.88 -13.10 -34.84
N LEU A 85 80.75 -12.11 -35.08
CA LEU A 85 80.86 -10.92 -34.22
C LEU A 85 79.79 -9.87 -34.53
N VAL A 86 79.24 -9.89 -35.75
CA VAL A 86 78.18 -8.99 -36.20
C VAL A 86 77.11 -9.85 -36.89
N PRO A 87 75.89 -9.94 -36.34
CA PRO A 87 74.79 -10.67 -36.95
C PRO A 87 74.48 -10.12 -38.35
N ALA A 88 74.21 -11.01 -39.30
CA ALA A 88 73.77 -10.59 -40.62
C ALA A 88 72.36 -9.98 -40.53
N VAL A 89 72.16 -8.81 -41.14
CA VAL A 89 70.82 -8.25 -41.35
C VAL A 89 70.14 -9.11 -42.41
N VAL A 90 69.09 -9.83 -42.01
CA VAL A 90 68.27 -10.64 -42.92
C VAL A 90 67.21 -9.73 -43.51
N ASP A 91 67.16 -9.65 -44.84
CA ASP A 91 66.11 -8.92 -45.54
C ASP A 91 64.74 -9.58 -45.32
N GLN A 92 63.68 -8.78 -45.30
CA GLN A 92 62.32 -9.23 -44.99
C GLN A 92 61.90 -10.37 -45.92
N VAL A 93 62.23 -10.29 -47.21
CA VAL A 93 61.90 -11.31 -48.20
C VAL A 93 62.65 -12.62 -47.91
N GLN A 94 63.93 -12.55 -47.52
CA GLN A 94 64.71 -13.75 -47.18
C GLN A 94 64.15 -14.46 -45.94
N GLY A 95 63.68 -13.69 -44.95
CA GLY A 95 63.00 -14.22 -43.77
C GLY A 95 61.66 -14.91 -44.12
N GLN A 96 60.85 -14.28 -44.98
CA GLN A 96 59.58 -14.86 -45.44
C GLN A 96 59.79 -16.14 -46.25
N VAL A 97 60.81 -16.19 -47.13
CA VAL A 97 61.16 -17.39 -47.92
C VAL A 97 61.54 -18.55 -47.01
N LEU A 98 62.34 -18.30 -45.97
CA LEU A 98 62.69 -19.31 -44.97
C LEU A 98 61.44 -19.82 -44.23
N ALA A 99 60.54 -18.93 -43.82
CA ALA A 99 59.28 -19.31 -43.19
C ALA A 99 58.40 -20.16 -44.12
N ALA A 100 58.31 -19.82 -45.41
CA ALA A 100 57.58 -20.61 -46.40
C ALA A 100 58.17 -22.03 -46.53
N LEU A 101 59.50 -22.16 -46.58
CA LEU A 101 60.17 -23.47 -46.61
C LEU A 101 60.00 -24.28 -45.33
N GLN A 102 59.82 -23.63 -44.17
CA GLN A 102 59.48 -24.29 -42.91
C GLN A 102 58.05 -24.84 -42.93
N VAL A 103 57.08 -24.08 -43.46
CA VAL A 103 55.70 -24.55 -43.66
C VAL A 103 55.66 -25.74 -44.63
N LEU A 104 56.48 -25.69 -45.68
CA LEU A 104 56.66 -26.78 -46.64
C LEU A 104 57.48 -27.97 -46.11
N LYS A 105 57.96 -27.91 -44.85
CA LYS A 105 58.75 -28.95 -44.17
C LYS A 105 60.06 -29.31 -44.88
N VAL A 106 60.62 -28.37 -45.64
CA VAL A 106 61.96 -28.51 -46.24
C VAL A 106 63.04 -28.16 -45.22
N ILE A 107 62.78 -27.11 -44.43
CA ILE A 107 63.64 -26.60 -43.35
C ILE A 107 62.91 -26.82 -42.01
N GLU A 108 63.65 -27.12 -40.95
CA GLU A 108 63.09 -27.29 -39.60
C GLU A 108 62.55 -25.96 -39.02
N ALA A 109 61.47 -26.06 -38.23
CA ALA A 109 60.70 -24.90 -37.77
C ALA A 109 61.41 -24.02 -36.72
N ASP A 110 62.43 -24.55 -36.04
CA ASP A 110 63.18 -23.88 -34.96
C ASP A 110 64.41 -23.11 -35.45
N ILE A 111 64.71 -23.18 -36.73
CA ILE A 111 65.89 -22.57 -37.34
C ILE A 111 65.77 -21.04 -37.40
N GLN A 112 66.81 -20.35 -36.94
CA GLN A 112 66.95 -18.90 -37.07
C GLN A 112 67.52 -18.51 -38.44
N SER A 113 67.04 -17.39 -38.97
CA SER A 113 67.38 -16.91 -40.32
C SER A 113 68.80 -16.33 -40.44
N SER A 114 69.34 -15.76 -39.35
CA SER A 114 70.64 -15.09 -39.29
C SER A 114 71.83 -16.03 -39.06
N ASP A 115 71.59 -17.28 -38.69
CA ASP A 115 72.64 -18.26 -38.42
C ASP A 115 73.38 -18.66 -39.71
N LEU A 116 74.62 -19.14 -39.56
CA LEU A 116 75.37 -19.71 -40.69
C LEU A 116 74.84 -21.09 -41.03
N CYS A 117 74.70 -21.36 -42.33
CA CYS A 117 74.32 -22.67 -42.84
C CYS A 117 75.56 -23.56 -42.93
N THR A 118 75.50 -24.78 -42.38
CA THR A 118 76.57 -25.77 -42.54
C THR A 118 76.41 -26.54 -43.84
N ARG A 119 77.50 -27.15 -44.32
CA ARG A 119 77.46 -28.00 -45.52
C ARG A 119 76.50 -29.18 -45.37
N ARG A 120 76.46 -29.78 -44.18
CA ARG A 120 75.51 -30.84 -43.80
C ARG A 120 74.06 -30.40 -43.91
N GLU A 121 73.71 -29.28 -43.27
CA GLU A 121 72.35 -28.73 -43.28
C GLU A 121 71.89 -28.48 -44.72
N PHE A 122 72.74 -27.84 -45.53
CA PHE A 122 72.40 -27.57 -46.93
C PHE A 122 72.27 -28.83 -47.78
N ALA A 123 73.13 -29.83 -47.57
CA ALA A 123 73.02 -31.12 -48.26
C ALA A 123 71.67 -31.80 -47.96
N ARG A 124 71.26 -31.83 -46.68
CA ARG A 124 69.96 -32.36 -46.27
C ARG A 124 68.81 -31.56 -46.88
N TRP A 125 68.84 -30.23 -46.79
CA TRP A 125 67.78 -29.39 -47.35
C TRP A 125 67.70 -29.51 -48.88
N LEU A 126 68.81 -29.65 -49.60
CA LEU A 126 68.82 -29.87 -51.05
C LEU A 126 68.09 -31.16 -51.43
N VAL A 127 68.38 -32.27 -50.74
CA VAL A 127 67.72 -33.56 -51.01
C VAL A 127 66.23 -33.46 -50.68
N THR A 128 65.87 -32.93 -49.51
CA THR A 128 64.47 -32.74 -49.10
C THR A 128 63.73 -31.82 -50.07
N ALA A 129 64.30 -30.67 -50.42
CA ALA A 129 63.73 -29.72 -51.37
C ALA A 129 63.53 -30.35 -52.76
N SER A 130 64.52 -31.10 -53.25
CA SER A 130 64.41 -31.78 -54.54
C SER A 130 63.21 -32.74 -54.56
N SER A 131 62.98 -33.45 -53.46
CA SER A 131 61.89 -34.43 -53.37
C SER A 131 60.51 -33.78 -53.20
N ALA A 132 60.44 -32.70 -52.40
CA ALA A 132 59.21 -32.04 -51.98
C ALA A 132 58.75 -30.95 -52.95
N LEU A 133 59.68 -30.19 -53.54
CA LEU A 133 59.39 -29.01 -54.35
C LEU A 133 59.53 -29.27 -55.85
N SER A 134 60.32 -30.25 -56.29
CA SER A 134 60.42 -30.53 -57.73
C SER A 134 59.23 -31.35 -58.24
N ARG A 135 58.58 -30.82 -59.27
CA ARG A 135 57.59 -31.56 -60.08
C ARG A 135 58.25 -32.53 -61.07
N SER A 136 59.54 -32.35 -61.31
CA SER A 136 60.31 -33.05 -62.31
C SER A 136 60.99 -34.29 -61.72
N THR A 137 60.70 -35.49 -62.22
CA THR A 137 61.37 -36.72 -61.73
C THR A 137 62.87 -36.72 -62.01
N VAL A 138 63.31 -35.91 -62.96
CA VAL A 138 64.71 -35.80 -63.39
C VAL A 138 65.58 -34.94 -62.49
N SER A 139 64.97 -34.12 -61.64
CA SER A 139 65.62 -33.20 -60.69
C SER A 139 65.52 -33.71 -59.24
N LYS A 140 64.93 -34.89 -59.02
CA LYS A 140 64.80 -35.51 -57.69
C LYS A 140 66.06 -36.29 -57.34
N VAL A 141 66.63 -35.96 -56.18
CA VAL A 141 67.71 -36.75 -55.57
C VAL A 141 67.10 -37.65 -54.52
N TYR A 142 67.45 -38.93 -54.58
CA TYR A 142 67.05 -39.89 -53.57
C TYR A 142 68.13 -40.00 -52.49
N PRO A 143 67.75 -40.12 -51.21
CA PRO A 143 68.71 -40.44 -50.15
C PRO A 143 69.43 -41.77 -50.46
N ALA A 144 70.74 -41.80 -50.30
CA ALA A 144 71.54 -42.98 -50.53
C ALA A 144 71.22 -44.10 -49.53
N MET A 145 71.33 -45.33 -50.02
CA MET A 145 71.25 -46.55 -49.23
C MET A 145 72.68 -47.06 -48.97
N TYR A 146 73.01 -47.31 -47.70
CA TYR A 146 74.25 -47.99 -47.37
C TYR A 146 74.06 -49.51 -47.44
N ILE A 147 74.82 -50.15 -48.32
CA ILE A 147 74.93 -51.60 -48.39
C ILE A 147 76.37 -51.95 -48.04
N GLU A 148 76.55 -52.61 -46.90
CA GLU A 148 77.86 -53.04 -46.43
C GLU A 148 78.59 -53.86 -47.51
N ASN A 149 79.83 -53.49 -47.83
CA ASN A 149 80.70 -54.03 -48.88
C ASN A 149 80.34 -53.69 -50.34
N PHE A 150 79.20 -53.07 -50.63
CA PHE A 150 78.81 -52.69 -52.00
C PHE A 150 78.81 -51.17 -52.21
N THR A 151 78.49 -50.39 -51.17
CA THR A 151 78.51 -48.93 -51.24
C THR A 151 79.92 -48.42 -50.99
N GLU A 152 80.51 -47.75 -51.98
CA GLU A 152 81.78 -47.03 -51.82
C GLU A 152 81.50 -45.67 -51.15
N LEU A 153 82.21 -45.38 -50.04
CA LEU A 153 82.06 -44.10 -49.33
C LEU A 153 82.60 -42.94 -50.17
N ALA A 154 81.77 -41.93 -50.39
CA ALA A 154 82.14 -40.77 -51.19
C ALA A 154 83.23 -39.88 -50.55
N PHE A 155 83.33 -39.91 -49.21
CA PHE A 155 84.21 -39.05 -48.41
C PHE A 155 84.88 -39.86 -47.28
N ASP A 156 86.07 -39.44 -46.86
CA ASP A 156 86.87 -40.09 -45.80
C ASP A 156 86.40 -39.77 -44.38
N ASP A 157 85.73 -38.63 -44.18
CA ASP A 157 85.27 -38.11 -42.89
C ASP A 157 83.79 -38.40 -42.59
N ILE A 158 83.07 -39.05 -43.51
CA ILE A 158 81.65 -39.36 -43.37
C ILE A 158 81.48 -40.88 -43.25
N THR A 159 80.88 -41.32 -42.14
CA THR A 159 80.60 -42.74 -41.87
C THR A 159 79.10 -43.02 -42.00
N PRO A 160 78.69 -44.30 -42.18
CA PRO A 160 77.28 -44.69 -42.22
C PRO A 160 76.47 -44.34 -40.96
N ASP A 161 77.14 -44.10 -39.84
CA ASP A 161 76.51 -43.70 -38.57
C ASP A 161 76.16 -42.21 -38.50
N ASP A 162 76.62 -41.43 -39.48
CA ASP A 162 76.34 -40.00 -39.57
C ASP A 162 74.82 -39.76 -39.82
N PRO A 163 74.16 -38.86 -39.06
CA PRO A 163 72.70 -38.67 -39.17
C PRO A 163 72.26 -38.16 -40.54
N ASP A 164 73.14 -37.50 -41.29
CA ASP A 164 72.87 -36.97 -42.64
C ASP A 164 73.60 -37.79 -43.71
N PHE A 165 74.11 -38.98 -43.37
CA PHE A 165 74.81 -39.88 -44.29
C PHE A 165 74.04 -40.05 -45.60
N SER A 166 72.77 -40.44 -45.52
CA SER A 166 71.94 -40.71 -46.70
C SER A 166 71.80 -39.48 -47.62
N SER A 167 71.73 -38.27 -47.06
CA SER A 167 71.64 -37.05 -47.87
C SER A 167 72.98 -36.70 -48.51
N ILE A 168 74.06 -36.74 -47.74
CA ILE A 168 75.41 -36.37 -48.20
C ILE A 168 75.91 -37.37 -49.26
N GLN A 169 75.84 -38.66 -48.95
CA GLN A 169 76.21 -39.74 -49.87
C GLN A 169 75.29 -39.74 -51.11
N GLY A 170 73.99 -39.49 -50.95
CA GLY A 170 73.04 -39.44 -52.07
C GLY A 170 73.36 -38.33 -53.08
N LEU A 171 73.77 -37.15 -52.61
CA LEU A 171 74.22 -36.07 -53.50
C LEU A 171 75.52 -36.43 -54.24
N ALA A 172 76.45 -37.11 -53.56
CA ALA A 172 77.72 -37.52 -54.15
C ALA A 172 77.55 -38.64 -55.20
N GLU A 173 76.72 -39.64 -54.90
CA GLU A 173 76.36 -40.72 -55.83
C GLU A 173 75.59 -40.19 -57.06
N ALA A 174 74.78 -39.14 -56.88
CA ALA A 174 74.15 -38.42 -57.98
C ALA A 174 75.13 -37.57 -58.81
N GLY A 175 76.39 -37.44 -58.39
CA GLY A 175 77.41 -36.65 -59.06
C GLY A 175 77.21 -35.14 -58.94
N LEU A 176 76.41 -34.67 -57.98
CA LEU A 176 76.08 -33.25 -57.80
C LEU A 176 77.14 -32.50 -56.97
N ILE A 177 77.88 -33.23 -56.14
CA ILE A 177 78.97 -32.72 -55.33
C ILE A 177 80.26 -33.49 -55.63
N SER A 178 81.38 -32.78 -55.68
CA SER A 178 82.69 -33.37 -55.94
C SER A 178 83.07 -34.37 -54.84
N SER A 179 83.42 -35.59 -55.24
CA SER A 179 83.75 -36.70 -54.33
C SER A 179 84.72 -37.68 -54.99
N LYS A 180 85.16 -38.68 -54.23
CA LYS A 180 85.98 -39.79 -54.76
C LYS A 180 85.33 -40.49 -55.95
N LEU A 181 84.00 -40.62 -55.91
CA LEU A 181 83.20 -41.28 -56.95
C LEU A 181 83.26 -40.53 -58.29
N SER A 182 83.44 -39.21 -58.25
CA SER A 182 83.52 -38.34 -59.43
C SER A 182 84.95 -38.16 -59.95
N SER A 183 85.95 -38.20 -59.05
CA SER A 183 87.39 -38.04 -59.36
C SER A 183 88.00 -39.25 -60.11
N GLY A 184 87.31 -40.39 -60.16
CA GLY A 184 87.74 -41.63 -60.80
C GLY A 184 87.74 -41.66 -62.34
N GLY A 185 87.75 -40.51 -63.01
CA GLY A 185 87.77 -40.42 -64.48
C GLY A 185 89.02 -41.06 -65.10
N LEU A 186 88.80 -41.93 -66.10
CA LEU A 186 89.70 -42.84 -66.85
C LEU A 186 91.04 -42.29 -67.42
N LEU A 187 91.52 -41.11 -67.03
CA LEU A 187 92.77 -40.50 -67.54
C LEU A 187 93.80 -40.12 -66.46
N SER A 188 93.51 -40.30 -65.16
CA SER A 188 94.49 -40.10 -64.09
C SER A 188 95.17 -41.42 -63.70
N SER A 189 96.02 -41.95 -64.57
CA SER A 189 96.75 -43.22 -64.38
C SER A 189 97.92 -43.16 -63.37
N SER A 190 97.95 -42.16 -62.47
CA SER A 190 98.92 -42.13 -61.36
C SER A 190 98.18 -42.41 -60.05
N VAL A 191 98.18 -43.69 -59.67
CA VAL A 191 97.44 -44.29 -58.55
C VAL A 191 97.98 -43.88 -57.17
N GLU A 192 98.97 -42.98 -57.07
CA GLU A 192 99.72 -42.80 -55.81
C GLU A 192 99.60 -41.44 -55.12
N ASN A 193 98.85 -40.46 -55.64
CA ASN A 193 98.73 -39.15 -55.00
C ASN A 193 97.33 -38.51 -55.12
N GLN A 194 96.26 -39.25 -54.85
CA GLN A 194 94.99 -38.59 -54.49
C GLN A 194 94.97 -38.47 -52.96
N GLY A 195 95.09 -37.24 -52.46
CA GLY A 195 94.94 -36.95 -51.04
C GLY A 195 93.55 -37.36 -50.53
N PRO A 196 93.36 -37.44 -49.20
CA PRO A 196 92.06 -37.75 -48.63
C PRO A 196 91.01 -36.72 -49.06
N PHE A 197 89.80 -37.21 -49.38
CA PHE A 197 88.67 -36.38 -49.80
C PHE A 197 87.73 -36.19 -48.62
N TYR A 198 87.66 -34.96 -48.12
CA TYR A 198 86.84 -34.60 -46.96
C TYR A 198 85.60 -33.79 -47.38
N PHE A 199 84.45 -34.13 -46.80
CA PHE A 199 83.22 -33.34 -46.95
C PHE A 199 83.20 -32.13 -46.01
N ALA A 200 83.78 -32.26 -44.82
CA ALA A 200 83.78 -31.27 -43.75
C ALA A 200 82.36 -30.83 -43.34
N ALA A 201 81.55 -31.78 -42.85
CA ALA A 201 80.12 -31.60 -42.56
C ALA A 201 79.78 -30.36 -41.70
N GLU A 202 80.58 -30.10 -40.67
CA GLU A 202 80.37 -28.99 -39.71
C GLU A 202 80.94 -27.64 -40.19
N SER A 203 81.65 -27.62 -41.31
CA SER A 203 82.17 -26.37 -41.86
C SER A 203 81.03 -25.54 -42.48
N PRO A 204 81.12 -24.20 -42.40
CA PRO A 204 80.09 -23.34 -42.97
C PRO A 204 80.08 -23.47 -44.50
N LEU A 205 78.87 -23.45 -45.07
CA LEU A 205 78.67 -23.52 -46.50
C LEU A 205 79.22 -22.25 -47.18
N SER A 206 80.06 -22.43 -48.19
CA SER A 206 80.61 -21.34 -48.97
C SER A 206 79.65 -20.86 -50.05
N ARG A 207 79.79 -19.60 -50.49
CA ARG A 207 78.98 -19.06 -51.60
C ARG A 207 79.16 -19.84 -52.90
N GLN A 208 80.38 -20.28 -53.19
CA GLN A 208 80.65 -21.06 -54.40
C GLN A 208 79.97 -22.44 -54.32
N ASP A 209 80.00 -23.10 -53.17
CA ASP A 209 79.38 -24.42 -53.00
C ASP A 209 77.86 -24.33 -53.08
N LEU A 210 77.26 -23.31 -52.43
CA LEU A 210 75.82 -23.05 -52.50
C LEU A 210 75.34 -22.99 -53.95
N VAL A 211 75.95 -22.12 -54.75
CA VAL A 211 75.55 -21.93 -56.15
C VAL A 211 75.86 -23.17 -56.98
N SER A 212 77.05 -23.77 -56.80
CA SER A 212 77.46 -24.93 -57.59
C SER A 212 76.55 -26.14 -57.37
N TRP A 213 76.23 -26.47 -56.11
CA TRP A 213 75.43 -27.64 -55.78
C TRP A 213 73.97 -27.45 -56.23
N LYS A 214 73.40 -26.28 -55.97
CA LYS A 214 72.04 -25.97 -56.40
C LYS A 214 71.92 -25.93 -57.92
N MET A 215 72.88 -25.34 -58.63
CA MET A 215 72.86 -25.30 -60.09
C MET A 215 73.09 -26.68 -60.72
N ALA A 216 73.90 -27.54 -60.09
CA ALA A 216 74.09 -28.93 -60.55
C ALA A 216 72.79 -29.73 -60.44
N LEU A 217 71.99 -29.47 -59.41
CA LEU A 217 70.68 -30.09 -59.23
C LEU A 217 69.69 -29.67 -60.33
N GLU A 218 69.69 -28.40 -60.72
CA GLU A 218 68.71 -27.85 -61.68
C GLU A 218 69.13 -27.98 -63.14
N LYS A 219 70.43 -27.98 -63.43
CA LYS A 219 70.97 -27.98 -64.80
C LYS A 219 71.79 -29.25 -65.03
N ARG A 220 71.21 -30.18 -65.78
CA ARG A 220 71.91 -31.41 -66.22
C ARG A 220 73.12 -31.16 -67.13
N GLN A 221 73.09 -30.07 -67.88
CA GLN A 221 74.17 -29.69 -68.79
C GLN A 221 74.55 -28.24 -68.51
N PHE A 222 75.83 -28.04 -68.21
CA PHE A 222 76.39 -26.72 -68.03
C PHE A 222 76.96 -26.17 -69.33
N PRO A 223 76.96 -24.84 -69.51
CA PRO A 223 77.68 -24.21 -70.61
C PRO A 223 79.18 -24.49 -70.48
N GLU A 224 79.87 -24.66 -71.61
CA GLU A 224 81.33 -24.65 -71.63
C GLU A 224 81.81 -23.28 -71.14
N ALA A 225 82.43 -23.27 -69.95
CA ALA A 225 82.77 -22.04 -69.26
C ALA A 225 84.29 -21.93 -69.09
N ASP A 226 84.85 -20.94 -69.78
CA ASP A 226 86.22 -20.50 -69.56
C ASP A 226 86.26 -19.27 -68.64
N LYS A 227 87.40 -19.04 -67.99
CA LYS A 227 87.67 -17.84 -67.19
C LYS A 227 87.28 -16.54 -67.90
N LYS A 228 87.51 -16.46 -69.22
CA LYS A 228 87.17 -15.30 -70.05
C LYS A 228 85.67 -15.09 -70.18
N MET A 229 84.88 -16.17 -70.24
CA MET A 229 83.42 -16.11 -70.27
C MET A 229 82.89 -15.63 -68.93
N LEU A 230 83.38 -16.22 -67.83
CA LEU A 230 83.00 -15.81 -66.48
C LEU A 230 83.32 -14.34 -66.22
N TYR A 231 84.48 -13.84 -66.68
CA TYR A 231 84.83 -12.41 -66.57
C TYR A 231 83.82 -11.49 -67.26
N LYS A 232 83.30 -11.88 -68.43
CA LYS A 232 82.33 -11.08 -69.18
C LYS A 232 80.96 -11.01 -68.52
N VAL A 233 80.52 -12.12 -67.92
CA VAL A 233 79.15 -12.26 -67.39
C VAL A 233 79.06 -11.83 -65.92
N SER A 234 80.12 -12.09 -65.12
CA SER A 234 80.09 -11.83 -63.67
C SER A 234 80.43 -10.41 -63.25
N GLY A 235 81.38 -9.76 -63.92
CA GLY A 235 81.97 -8.50 -63.42
C GLY A 235 82.70 -8.61 -62.08
N PHE A 236 83.00 -9.83 -61.61
CA PHE A 236 83.70 -10.06 -60.35
C PHE A 236 85.19 -9.72 -60.43
N ARG A 237 85.72 -9.14 -59.35
CA ARG A 237 87.14 -8.76 -59.25
C ARG A 237 88.03 -9.88 -58.72
N ASP A 238 87.46 -10.89 -58.07
CA ASP A 238 88.14 -11.98 -57.38
C ASP A 238 87.96 -13.35 -58.07
N ILE A 239 87.78 -13.34 -59.39
CA ILE A 239 87.63 -14.56 -60.22
C ILE A 239 88.82 -15.51 -60.06
N ASP A 240 90.02 -14.97 -59.80
CA ASP A 240 91.24 -15.76 -59.60
C ASP A 240 91.19 -16.67 -58.35
N LYS A 241 90.27 -16.40 -57.41
CA LYS A 241 90.08 -17.20 -56.20
C LYS A 241 89.02 -18.30 -56.36
N LEU A 242 88.29 -18.32 -57.48
CA LEU A 242 87.24 -19.31 -57.73
C LEU A 242 87.85 -20.64 -58.15
N ASN A 243 87.30 -21.74 -57.62
CA ASN A 243 87.61 -23.06 -58.16
C ASN A 243 87.15 -23.16 -59.63
N PRO A 244 88.02 -23.56 -60.58
CA PRO A 244 87.64 -23.79 -61.98
C PRO A 244 86.41 -24.69 -62.16
N ASP A 245 86.21 -25.67 -61.29
CA ASP A 245 85.07 -26.59 -61.34
C ASP A 245 83.72 -25.88 -61.12
N ALA A 246 83.73 -24.73 -60.44
CA ALA A 246 82.54 -23.93 -60.17
C ALA A 246 82.17 -22.97 -61.32
N TRP A 247 83.08 -22.71 -62.28
CA TRP A 247 82.83 -21.74 -63.36
C TRP A 247 81.59 -22.05 -64.20
N PRO A 248 81.33 -23.30 -64.62
CA PRO A 248 80.14 -23.61 -65.43
C PRO A 248 78.84 -23.34 -64.68
N ALA A 249 78.79 -23.65 -63.39
CA ALA A 249 77.63 -23.39 -62.54
C ALA A 249 77.40 -21.90 -62.32
N LEU A 250 78.46 -21.13 -62.02
CA LEU A 250 78.38 -19.68 -61.83
C LEU A 250 77.97 -18.97 -63.13
N VAL A 251 78.50 -19.38 -64.28
CA VAL A 251 78.10 -18.82 -65.57
C VAL A 251 76.62 -19.10 -65.84
N ALA A 252 76.14 -20.31 -65.55
CA ALA A 252 74.73 -20.66 -65.71
C ALA A 252 73.82 -19.82 -64.81
N ASP A 253 74.18 -19.61 -63.55
CA ASP A 253 73.44 -18.79 -62.59
C ASP A 253 73.38 -17.32 -63.02
N LEU A 254 74.53 -16.73 -63.36
CA LEU A 254 74.62 -15.34 -63.79
C LEU A 254 73.91 -15.10 -65.13
N SER A 255 73.84 -16.12 -65.99
CA SER A 255 73.06 -16.06 -67.23
C SER A 255 71.55 -16.01 -66.99
N ALA A 256 71.07 -16.42 -65.81
CA ALA A 256 69.67 -16.27 -65.39
C ALA A 256 69.32 -14.84 -64.92
N GLY A 257 70.32 -13.95 -64.81
CA GLY A 257 70.12 -12.54 -64.48
C GLY A 257 69.53 -12.32 -63.09
N ASP A 258 68.42 -11.59 -63.01
CA ASP A 258 67.75 -11.26 -61.74
C ASP A 258 67.08 -12.47 -61.07
N GLN A 259 66.90 -13.57 -61.80
CA GLN A 259 66.36 -14.82 -61.27
C GLN A 259 67.45 -15.79 -60.77
N GLY A 260 68.72 -15.39 -60.89
CA GLY A 260 69.86 -16.16 -60.38
C GLY A 260 69.98 -16.10 -58.86
N ILE A 261 70.54 -17.15 -58.27
CA ILE A 261 70.82 -17.28 -56.85
C ILE A 261 71.72 -16.14 -56.38
N ILE A 262 72.74 -15.78 -57.16
CA ILE A 262 73.67 -14.71 -56.77
C ILE A 262 72.92 -13.38 -56.60
N SER A 263 72.04 -13.04 -57.53
CA SER A 263 71.25 -11.81 -57.50
C SER A 263 70.26 -11.81 -56.34
N LEU A 264 69.54 -12.92 -56.12
CA LEU A 264 68.47 -13.01 -55.13
C LEU A 264 68.98 -13.18 -53.69
N ALA A 265 70.00 -14.01 -53.48
CA ALA A 265 70.52 -14.32 -52.15
C ALA A 265 71.57 -13.30 -51.68
N PHE A 266 72.44 -12.83 -52.58
CA PHE A 266 73.56 -11.96 -52.20
C PHE A 266 73.40 -10.50 -52.64
N GLY A 267 72.45 -10.20 -53.52
CA GLY A 267 72.26 -8.87 -54.07
C GLY A 267 73.41 -8.43 -54.99
N CYS A 268 73.58 -7.12 -55.12
CA CYS A 268 74.62 -6.56 -55.99
C CYS A 268 76.03 -6.78 -55.41
N THR A 269 76.77 -7.74 -55.97
CA THR A 269 78.15 -8.03 -55.57
C THR A 269 79.12 -7.89 -56.75
N ARG A 270 80.18 -7.09 -56.57
CA ARG A 270 81.33 -7.00 -57.52
C ARG A 270 82.56 -7.78 -57.02
N LEU A 271 82.47 -8.30 -55.80
CA LEU A 271 83.43 -9.17 -55.15
C LEU A 271 82.62 -10.35 -54.64
N PHE A 272 82.79 -11.52 -55.25
CA PHE A 272 81.94 -12.67 -54.95
C PHE A 272 82.28 -13.27 -53.58
N GLN A 273 83.58 -13.30 -53.26
CA GLN A 273 84.13 -13.92 -52.06
C GLN A 273 83.74 -15.41 -51.99
N PRO A 274 84.32 -16.29 -52.84
CA PRO A 274 83.90 -17.68 -52.98
C PRO A 274 83.76 -18.43 -51.66
N ASP A 275 84.73 -18.26 -50.76
CA ASP A 275 84.82 -18.97 -49.49
C ASP A 275 84.01 -18.31 -48.36
N LYS A 276 83.28 -17.22 -48.65
CA LYS A 276 82.49 -16.54 -47.62
C LYS A 276 81.33 -17.43 -47.17
N PRO A 277 81.10 -17.57 -45.85
CA PRO A 277 80.00 -18.37 -45.35
C PRO A 277 78.64 -17.76 -45.68
N VAL A 278 77.64 -18.61 -45.88
CA VAL A 278 76.27 -18.25 -46.25
C VAL A 278 75.34 -18.38 -45.03
N THR A 279 74.36 -17.46 -44.90
CA THR A 279 73.34 -17.55 -43.84
C THR A 279 72.23 -18.54 -44.23
N LYS A 280 71.51 -19.06 -43.23
CA LYS A 280 70.38 -19.97 -43.47
C LYS A 280 69.28 -19.32 -44.31
N ALA A 281 69.02 -18.01 -44.14
CA ALA A 281 68.10 -17.26 -44.99
C ALA A 281 68.56 -17.17 -46.46
N GLN A 282 69.86 -16.94 -46.70
CA GLN A 282 70.41 -16.92 -48.05
C GLN A 282 70.38 -18.31 -48.71
N ALA A 283 70.63 -19.37 -47.93
CA ALA A 283 70.49 -20.75 -48.39
C ALA A 283 69.03 -21.09 -48.72
N ALA A 284 68.07 -20.63 -47.91
CA ALA A 284 66.64 -20.76 -48.17
C ALA A 284 66.24 -20.09 -49.49
N VAL A 285 66.72 -18.88 -49.77
CA VAL A 285 66.51 -18.21 -51.06
C VAL A 285 67.04 -19.03 -52.22
N ALA A 286 68.25 -19.57 -52.09
CA ALA A 286 68.83 -20.44 -53.13
C ALA A 286 67.99 -21.71 -53.37
N LEU A 287 67.40 -22.30 -52.33
CA LEU A 287 66.53 -23.46 -52.51
C LEU A 287 65.23 -23.11 -53.22
N ALA A 288 64.70 -21.91 -52.96
CA ALA A 288 63.47 -21.38 -53.54
C ALA A 288 63.62 -20.92 -55.00
N THR A 289 64.83 -20.83 -55.56
CA THR A 289 65.00 -20.48 -56.98
C THR A 289 64.67 -21.64 -57.92
N GLY A 290 64.49 -21.31 -59.20
CA GLY A 290 64.34 -22.28 -60.30
C GLY A 290 63.01 -23.04 -60.22
N GLU A 291 63.04 -24.37 -60.28
CA GLU A 291 61.82 -25.20 -60.32
C GLU A 291 60.95 -25.06 -59.06
N ALA A 292 61.55 -24.71 -57.93
CA ALA A 292 60.86 -24.52 -56.66
C ALA A 292 60.16 -23.15 -56.54
N SER A 293 60.49 -22.20 -57.42
CA SER A 293 60.04 -20.79 -57.33
C SER A 293 58.52 -20.67 -57.33
N ASP A 294 57.83 -21.39 -58.22
CA ASP A 294 56.38 -21.30 -58.32
C ASP A 294 55.71 -21.74 -57.01
N ILE A 295 56.13 -22.88 -56.45
CA ILE A 295 55.54 -23.45 -55.22
C ILE A 295 55.83 -22.53 -54.02
N VAL A 296 57.07 -22.09 -53.86
CA VAL A 296 57.43 -21.21 -52.73
C VAL A 296 56.72 -19.85 -52.87
N SER A 297 56.59 -19.32 -54.08
CA SER A 297 55.87 -18.05 -54.31
C SER A 297 54.37 -18.15 -54.02
N GLU A 298 53.73 -19.29 -54.32
CA GLU A 298 52.35 -19.56 -53.96
C GLU A 298 52.16 -19.59 -52.44
N GLU A 299 53.10 -20.22 -51.72
CA GLU A 299 53.05 -20.25 -50.25
C GLU A 299 53.35 -18.91 -49.60
N LEU A 300 54.24 -18.10 -50.18
CA LEU A 300 54.44 -16.73 -49.76
C LEU A 300 53.16 -15.91 -49.91
N ALA A 301 52.49 -16.01 -51.07
CA ALA A 301 51.22 -15.33 -51.30
C ALA A 301 50.12 -15.79 -50.33
N ARG A 302 50.08 -17.09 -49.99
CA ARG A 302 49.15 -17.62 -48.99
C ARG A 302 49.45 -17.06 -47.59
N ILE A 303 50.70 -17.08 -47.14
CA ILE A 303 51.10 -16.55 -45.83
C ILE A 303 50.80 -15.06 -45.73
N GLU A 304 51.07 -14.28 -46.78
CA GLU A 304 50.75 -12.86 -46.81
C GLU A 304 49.24 -12.60 -46.77
N ALA A 305 48.46 -13.38 -47.50
CA ALA A 305 46.99 -13.29 -47.47
C ALA A 305 46.42 -13.64 -46.09
N GLU A 306 46.95 -14.67 -45.43
CA GLU A 306 46.58 -15.07 -44.07
C GLU A 306 46.94 -13.97 -43.05
N ALA A 307 48.14 -13.40 -43.13
CA ALA A 307 48.57 -12.31 -42.27
C ALA A 307 47.69 -11.05 -42.44
N VAL A 308 47.32 -10.70 -43.68
CA VAL A 308 46.38 -9.60 -43.95
C VAL A 308 44.99 -9.92 -43.39
N ALA A 309 44.49 -11.15 -43.54
CA ALA A 309 43.20 -11.56 -43.00
C ALA A 309 43.19 -11.49 -41.46
N GLU A 310 44.26 -11.93 -40.79
CA GLU A 310 44.41 -11.85 -39.34
C GLU A 310 44.42 -10.39 -38.85
N ASN A 311 45.14 -9.51 -39.55
CA ASN A 311 45.13 -8.08 -39.25
C ASN A 311 43.71 -7.49 -39.37
N VAL A 312 42.94 -7.86 -40.40
CA VAL A 312 41.55 -7.41 -40.56
C VAL A 312 40.66 -7.93 -39.43
N VAL A 313 40.80 -9.19 -39.03
CA VAL A 313 40.06 -9.78 -37.91
C VAL A 313 40.40 -9.07 -36.60
N SER A 314 41.69 -8.78 -36.35
CA SER A 314 42.11 -8.05 -35.16
C SER A 314 41.53 -6.63 -35.09
N ALA A 315 41.50 -5.91 -36.21
CA ALA A 315 40.90 -4.58 -36.30
C ALA A 315 39.38 -4.63 -36.10
N HIS A 316 38.71 -5.64 -36.65
CA HIS A 316 37.28 -5.84 -36.43
C HIS A 316 36.97 -6.14 -34.96
N ASN A 317 37.73 -7.03 -34.33
CA ASN A 317 37.58 -7.35 -32.91
C ASN A 317 37.78 -6.11 -32.02
N ALA A 318 38.77 -5.26 -32.35
CA ALA A 318 38.98 -3.99 -31.65
C ALA A 318 37.78 -3.03 -31.81
N LEU A 319 37.21 -2.93 -33.02
CA LEU A 319 36.01 -2.12 -33.25
C LEU A 319 34.79 -2.68 -32.51
N VAL A 320 34.60 -4.00 -32.49
CA VAL A 320 33.51 -4.65 -31.76
C VAL A 320 33.63 -4.35 -30.27
N ALA A 321 34.83 -4.46 -29.68
CA ALA A 321 35.05 -4.12 -28.28
C ALA A 321 34.71 -2.65 -27.97
N GLN A 322 35.07 -1.73 -28.87
CA GLN A 322 34.69 -0.32 -28.72
C GLN A 322 33.16 -0.13 -28.79
N VAL A 323 32.49 -0.77 -29.76
CA VAL A 323 31.03 -0.69 -29.91
C VAL A 323 30.33 -1.27 -28.68
N GLU A 324 30.80 -2.41 -28.15
CA GLU A 324 30.27 -3.00 -26.92
C GLU A 324 30.43 -2.05 -25.73
N GLN A 325 31.59 -1.40 -25.59
CA GLN A 325 31.82 -0.41 -24.55
C GLN A 325 30.86 0.79 -24.68
N ASP A 326 30.69 1.33 -25.88
CA ASP A 326 29.82 2.48 -26.14
C ASP A 326 28.34 2.13 -25.90
N VAL A 327 27.92 0.94 -26.34
CA VAL A 327 26.57 0.42 -26.11
C VAL A 327 26.32 0.23 -24.61
N ASN A 328 27.23 -0.39 -23.89
CA ASN A 328 27.11 -0.56 -22.43
C ASN A 328 27.03 0.79 -21.72
N ALA A 329 27.88 1.76 -22.08
CA ALA A 329 27.83 3.11 -21.51
C ALA A 329 26.48 3.81 -21.79
N SER A 330 25.92 3.62 -22.99
CA SER A 330 24.61 4.18 -23.33
C SER A 330 23.48 3.54 -22.49
N PHE A 331 23.52 2.22 -22.28
CA PHE A 331 22.54 1.52 -21.44
C PHE A 331 22.66 1.91 -19.96
N GLU A 332 23.86 2.04 -19.42
CA GLU A 332 24.05 2.50 -18.04
C GLU A 332 23.45 3.90 -17.82
N LYS A 333 23.62 4.79 -18.80
CA LYS A 333 23.02 6.13 -18.78
C LYS A 333 21.50 6.05 -18.80
N GLU A 334 20.89 5.28 -19.70
CA GLU A 334 19.43 5.11 -19.74
C GLU A 334 18.89 4.48 -18.45
N LEU A 335 19.58 3.47 -17.91
CA LEU A 335 19.22 2.86 -16.63
C LEU A 335 19.26 3.86 -15.48
N SER A 336 20.23 4.78 -15.46
CA SER A 336 20.29 5.83 -14.44
C SER A 336 19.10 6.78 -14.53
N ILE A 337 18.72 7.20 -15.74
CA ILE A 337 17.57 8.08 -15.98
C ILE A 337 16.27 7.38 -15.59
N GLU A 338 16.10 6.10 -15.94
CA GLU A 338 14.91 5.33 -15.55
C GLU A 338 14.85 5.12 -14.02
N ARG A 339 15.97 4.87 -13.35
CA ARG A 339 16.02 4.81 -11.88
C ARG A 339 15.60 6.13 -11.25
N GLU A 340 16.05 7.27 -11.78
CA GLU A 340 15.63 8.58 -11.31
C GLU A 340 14.12 8.81 -11.47
N LYS A 341 13.55 8.42 -12.62
CA LYS A 341 12.09 8.47 -12.84
C LYS A 341 11.33 7.59 -11.87
N ILE A 342 11.78 6.36 -11.65
CA ILE A 342 11.18 5.43 -10.68
C ILE A 342 11.18 6.05 -9.29
N ASN A 343 12.31 6.59 -8.83
CA ASN A 343 12.43 7.24 -7.53
C ASN A 343 11.48 8.45 -7.41
N ALA A 344 11.34 9.25 -8.47
CA ALA A 344 10.42 10.39 -8.49
C ALA A 344 8.95 9.95 -8.37
N ILE A 345 8.57 8.88 -9.09
CA ILE A 345 7.22 8.32 -9.02
C ILE A 345 6.95 7.72 -7.64
N GLU A 346 7.90 6.97 -7.09
CA GLU A 346 7.79 6.39 -5.74
C GLU A 346 7.60 7.49 -4.69
N LYS A 347 8.37 8.59 -4.77
CA LYS A 347 8.20 9.74 -3.89
C LYS A 347 6.81 10.36 -4.01
N MET A 348 6.32 10.61 -5.23
CA MET A 348 4.97 11.15 -5.45
C MET A 348 3.88 10.20 -4.95
N ALA A 349 4.06 8.88 -5.09
CA ALA A 349 3.14 7.89 -4.58
C ALA A 349 3.09 7.91 -3.05
N GLU A 350 4.24 8.01 -2.39
CA GLU A 350 4.30 8.05 -0.93
C GLU A 350 3.74 9.38 -0.37
N GLU A 351 4.01 10.51 -1.04
CA GLU A 351 3.37 11.80 -0.75
C GLU A 351 1.83 11.70 -0.85
N ALA A 352 1.31 11.10 -1.93
CA ALA A 352 -0.12 10.89 -2.11
C ALA A 352 -0.73 9.96 -1.04
N ARG A 353 0.03 8.96 -0.55
CA ARG A 353 -0.42 8.08 0.54
C ARG A 353 -0.49 8.83 1.87
N CYS A 354 0.52 9.64 2.18
CA CYS A 354 0.49 10.50 3.36
C CYS A 354 -0.72 11.46 3.32
N GLU A 355 -0.97 12.12 2.17
CA GLU A 355 -2.15 12.99 2.01
C GLU A 355 -3.46 12.23 2.24
N LEU A 356 -3.60 11.03 1.67
CA LEU A 356 -4.78 10.20 1.86
C LEU A 356 -4.99 9.83 3.34
N GLU A 357 -3.92 9.49 4.05
CA GLU A 357 -3.99 9.22 5.49
C GLU A 357 -4.44 10.45 6.29
N THR A 358 -3.97 11.66 5.95
CA THR A 358 -4.44 12.89 6.60
C THR A 358 -5.94 13.13 6.37
N LEU A 359 -6.42 12.97 5.13
CA LEU A 359 -7.84 13.11 4.80
C LEU A 359 -8.72 12.05 5.46
N ARG A 360 -8.21 10.81 5.62
CA ARG A 360 -8.91 9.77 6.39
C ARG A 360 -9.04 10.17 7.85
N ALA A 361 -7.97 10.66 8.46
CA ALA A 361 -7.99 11.10 9.85
C ALA A 361 -8.92 12.31 10.06
N GLU A 362 -8.99 13.23 9.09
CA GLU A 362 -9.97 14.33 9.11
C GLU A 362 -11.40 13.81 9.01
N ARG A 363 -11.69 12.92 8.06
CA ARG A 363 -13.01 12.29 7.94
C ARG A 363 -13.42 11.57 9.22
N GLU A 364 -12.52 10.83 9.86
CA GLU A 364 -12.81 10.16 11.13
C GLU A 364 -13.15 11.14 12.25
N LYS A 365 -12.48 12.30 12.31
CA LYS A 365 -12.82 13.37 13.28
C LYS A 365 -14.20 13.93 13.00
N ASP A 366 -14.54 14.19 11.75
CA ASP A 366 -15.85 14.69 11.34
C ASP A 366 -16.95 13.66 11.65
N ASP A 367 -16.72 12.39 11.37
CA ASP A 367 -17.65 11.30 11.70
C ASP A 367 -17.89 11.20 13.21
N ILE A 368 -16.84 11.34 14.03
CA ILE A 368 -16.96 11.41 15.49
C ILE A 368 -17.77 12.63 15.93
N ALA A 369 -17.55 13.80 15.31
CA ALA A 369 -18.31 15.01 15.61
C ALA A 369 -19.79 14.85 15.26
N LEU A 370 -20.10 14.32 14.08
CA LEU A 370 -21.46 14.02 13.63
C LEU A 370 -22.14 13.01 14.56
N MET A 371 -21.44 11.99 15.03
CA MET A 371 -21.99 11.03 16.00
C MET A 371 -22.34 11.70 17.33
N LYS A 372 -21.53 12.65 17.81
CA LYS A 372 -21.84 13.43 19.03
C LYS A 372 -23.06 14.32 18.83
N GLU A 373 -23.16 15.00 17.69
CA GLU A 373 -24.34 15.82 17.36
C GLU A 373 -25.60 14.97 17.26
N ARG A 374 -25.53 13.81 16.58
CA ARG A 374 -26.64 12.85 16.54
C ARG A 374 -27.07 12.39 17.92
N ALA A 375 -26.11 12.04 18.79
CA ALA A 375 -26.41 11.66 20.17
C ALA A 375 -27.04 12.81 20.97
N ALA A 376 -26.60 14.05 20.75
CA ALA A 376 -27.21 15.23 21.37
C ALA A 376 -28.66 15.43 20.89
N ILE A 377 -28.91 15.38 19.58
CA ILE A 377 -30.25 15.48 19.00
C ILE A 377 -31.17 14.38 19.53
N GLU A 378 -30.69 13.13 19.60
CA GLU A 378 -31.48 12.02 20.16
C GLU A 378 -31.84 12.29 21.63
N SER A 379 -30.90 12.81 22.43
CA SER A 379 -31.18 13.17 23.83
C SER A 379 -32.22 14.29 23.97
N GLU A 380 -32.21 15.29 23.08
CA GLU A 380 -33.24 16.33 23.03
C GLU A 380 -34.59 15.75 22.59
N MET A 381 -34.59 14.87 21.60
CA MET A 381 -35.81 14.20 21.12
C MET A 381 -36.44 13.33 22.21
N GLU A 382 -35.63 12.62 23.01
CA GLU A 382 -36.11 11.89 24.19
C GLU A 382 -36.79 12.83 25.20
N VAL A 383 -36.19 13.99 25.49
CA VAL A 383 -36.80 15.00 26.38
C VAL A 383 -38.12 15.52 25.80
N LEU A 384 -38.15 15.85 24.52
CA LEU A 384 -39.38 16.29 23.84
C LEU A 384 -40.45 15.20 23.85
N SER A 385 -40.08 13.92 23.68
CA SER A 385 -41.03 12.81 23.76
C SER A 385 -41.61 12.65 25.18
N LYS A 386 -40.78 12.85 26.22
CA LYS A 386 -41.22 12.85 27.62
C LYS A 386 -42.20 14.00 27.89
N LEU A 387 -41.85 15.21 27.45
CA LEU A 387 -42.73 16.39 27.56
C LEU A 387 -44.03 16.21 26.80
N ARG A 388 -43.98 15.63 25.60
CA ARG A 388 -45.17 15.32 24.79
C ARG A 388 -46.08 14.33 25.53
N ARG A 389 -45.53 13.25 26.10
CA ARG A 389 -46.32 12.30 26.89
C ARG A 389 -46.96 12.96 28.11
N GLU A 390 -46.21 13.77 28.86
CA GLU A 390 -46.77 14.53 30.00
C GLU A 390 -47.92 15.43 29.54
N LEU A 391 -47.77 16.15 28.42
CA LEU A 391 -48.84 17.00 27.89
C LEU A 391 -50.06 16.19 27.43
N GLU A 392 -49.85 15.02 26.82
CA GLU A 392 -50.93 14.09 26.46
C GLU A 392 -51.64 13.55 27.71
N GLU A 393 -50.92 13.23 28.79
CA GLU A 393 -51.47 12.82 30.09
C GLU A 393 -52.28 13.95 30.74
N GLN A 394 -51.74 15.17 30.76
CA GLN A 394 -52.45 16.37 31.24
C GLN A 394 -53.73 16.60 30.44
N LEU A 395 -53.66 16.50 29.11
CA LEU A 395 -54.82 16.62 28.23
C LEU A 395 -55.86 15.53 28.50
N GLN A 396 -55.44 14.28 28.69
CA GLN A 396 -56.33 13.17 29.01
C GLN A 396 -57.02 13.38 30.36
N SER A 397 -56.29 13.90 31.37
CA SER A 397 -56.87 14.24 32.67
C SER A 397 -57.94 15.34 32.55
N LEU A 398 -57.68 16.38 31.73
CA LEU A 398 -58.64 17.45 31.48
C LEU A 398 -59.87 16.95 30.73
N LEU A 399 -59.70 16.06 29.76
CA LEU A 399 -60.81 15.41 29.07
C LEU A 399 -61.65 14.56 30.04
N SER A 400 -61.02 13.82 30.96
CA SER A 400 -61.72 13.07 32.00
C SER A 400 -62.50 13.99 32.95
N ASN A 401 -61.86 15.06 33.44
CA ASN A 401 -62.52 16.07 34.26
C ASN A 401 -63.70 16.72 33.52
N LYS A 402 -63.57 17.00 32.22
CA LYS A 402 -64.66 17.54 31.40
C LYS A 402 -65.86 16.59 31.34
N VAL A 403 -65.62 15.28 31.22
CA VAL A 403 -66.68 14.27 31.25
C VAL A 403 -67.35 14.23 32.63
N GLU A 404 -66.58 14.24 33.71
CA GLU A 404 -67.12 14.28 35.08
C GLU A 404 -67.98 15.53 35.32
N ILE A 405 -67.49 16.70 34.90
CA ILE A 405 -68.24 17.97 34.95
C ILE A 405 -69.55 17.85 34.16
N SER A 406 -69.55 17.18 33.00
CA SER A 406 -70.76 17.00 32.21
C SER A 406 -71.79 16.10 32.91
N TYR A 407 -71.33 15.06 33.61
CA TYR A 407 -72.18 14.18 34.43
C TYR A 407 -72.78 14.94 35.62
N GLU A 408 -71.97 15.69 36.36
CA GLU A 408 -72.46 16.51 37.47
C GLU A 408 -73.42 17.60 36.98
N LYS A 409 -73.18 18.20 35.82
CA LYS A 409 -74.11 19.13 35.18
C LYS A 409 -75.45 18.47 34.86
N GLU A 410 -75.46 17.25 34.33
CA GLU A 410 -76.70 16.50 34.06
C GLU A 410 -77.44 16.16 35.37
N ARG A 411 -76.70 15.75 36.40
CA ARG A 411 -77.24 15.49 37.73
C ARG A 411 -77.89 16.74 38.34
N ILE A 412 -77.22 17.89 38.26
CA ILE A 412 -77.79 19.18 38.70
C ILE A 412 -79.04 19.52 37.88
N SER A 413 -79.04 19.29 36.57
CA SER A 413 -80.22 19.52 35.73
C SER A 413 -81.41 18.63 36.13
N LYS A 414 -81.18 17.39 36.54
CA LYS A 414 -82.24 16.50 37.08
C LYS A 414 -82.82 17.05 38.37
N LEU A 415 -81.96 17.43 39.32
CA LEU A 415 -82.38 18.07 40.58
C LEU A 415 -83.14 19.37 40.34
N GLN A 416 -82.73 20.18 39.36
CA GLN A 416 -83.46 21.39 38.96
C GLN A 416 -84.87 21.06 38.46
N LYS A 417 -85.04 20.04 37.61
CA LYS A 417 -86.36 19.60 37.13
C LYS A 417 -87.26 19.07 38.26
N GLU A 418 -86.69 18.31 39.18
CA GLU A 418 -87.41 17.81 40.37
C GLU A 418 -87.89 18.99 41.22
N ALA A 419 -87.00 19.94 41.55
CA ALA A 419 -87.36 21.14 42.28
C ALA A 419 -88.42 22.01 41.56
N GLU A 420 -88.36 22.11 40.22
CA GLU A 420 -89.40 22.77 39.43
C GLU A 420 -90.75 22.05 39.52
N SER A 421 -90.77 20.71 39.49
CA SER A 421 -91.99 19.92 39.64
C SER A 421 -92.61 20.05 41.04
N GLU A 422 -91.79 19.99 42.09
CA GLU A 422 -92.24 20.23 43.47
C GLU A 422 -92.80 21.65 43.63
N LYS A 423 -92.15 22.66 43.02
CA LYS A 423 -92.66 24.03 43.01
C LYS A 423 -94.03 24.13 42.34
N GLN A 424 -94.24 23.43 41.22
CA GLN A 424 -95.55 23.36 40.56
C GLN A 424 -96.59 22.70 41.48
N GLU A 425 -96.22 21.64 42.19
CA GLU A 425 -97.10 20.95 43.14
C GLU A 425 -97.48 21.83 44.34
N ILE A 426 -96.52 22.56 44.91
CA ILE A 426 -96.77 23.58 45.94
C ILE A 426 -97.77 24.62 45.44
N SER A 427 -97.64 25.07 44.18
CA SER A 427 -98.57 26.05 43.60
C SER A 427 -99.99 25.49 43.48
N ARG A 428 -100.15 24.19 43.18
CA ARG A 428 -101.46 23.51 43.19
C ARG A 428 -102.03 23.44 44.61
N LEU A 429 -101.24 23.00 45.59
CA LEU A 429 -101.67 22.93 46.98
C LEU A 429 -102.07 24.30 47.55
N GLN A 430 -101.38 25.38 47.15
CA GLN A 430 -101.78 26.75 47.50
C GLN A 430 -103.16 27.11 46.93
N TYR A 431 -103.45 26.73 45.69
CA TYR A 431 -104.76 26.94 45.10
C TYR A 431 -105.85 26.17 45.86
N ASP A 432 -105.61 24.89 46.20
CA ASP A 432 -106.57 24.06 46.93
C ASP A 432 -106.85 24.63 48.34
N LEU A 433 -105.82 25.07 49.06
CA LEU A 433 -105.97 25.76 50.35
C LEU A 433 -106.79 27.05 50.25
N GLU A 434 -106.62 27.82 49.17
CA GLU A 434 -107.41 29.05 48.94
C GLU A 434 -108.90 28.71 48.73
N VAL A 435 -109.21 27.61 48.03
CA VAL A 435 -110.58 27.10 47.86
C VAL A 435 -111.16 26.65 49.21
N GLU A 436 -110.42 25.87 49.99
CA GLU A 436 -110.87 25.43 51.32
C GLU A 436 -111.11 26.62 52.26
N ARG A 437 -110.23 27.63 52.24
CA ARG A 437 -110.38 28.85 53.03
C ARG A 437 -111.65 29.62 52.64
N LYS A 438 -111.99 29.70 51.34
CA LYS A 438 -113.24 30.32 50.87
C LYS A 438 -114.46 29.53 51.35
N ALA A 439 -114.43 28.20 51.27
CA ALA A 439 -115.52 27.35 51.77
C ALA A 439 -115.76 27.52 53.28
N LEU A 440 -114.68 27.59 54.08
CA LEU A 440 -114.77 27.85 55.52
C LEU A 440 -115.33 29.24 55.83
N SER A 441 -115.00 30.26 55.04
CA SER A 441 -115.59 31.61 55.20
C SER A 441 -117.10 31.61 54.93
N MET A 442 -117.55 30.85 53.91
CA MET A 442 -118.97 30.72 53.59
C MET A 442 -119.73 29.99 54.70
N ALA A 443 -119.16 28.92 55.28
CA ALA A 443 -119.77 28.20 56.39
C ALA A 443 -119.92 29.07 57.66
N ARG A 444 -118.95 29.97 57.92
CA ARG A 444 -118.99 30.87 59.08
C ARG A 444 -120.10 31.93 58.96
N ALA A 445 -120.28 32.52 57.78
CA ALA A 445 -121.35 33.49 57.53
C ALA A 445 -122.75 32.88 57.73
N TRP A 446 -122.93 31.62 57.32
CA TRP A 446 -124.19 30.90 57.51
C TRP A 446 -124.53 30.69 59.00
N ALA A 447 -123.56 30.31 59.83
CA ALA A 447 -123.77 30.12 61.26
C ALA A 447 -124.11 31.43 62.01
N GLU A 448 -123.57 32.56 61.57
CA GLU A 448 -123.82 33.87 62.19
C GLU A 448 -125.26 34.39 61.92
N ASP A 449 -125.84 34.09 60.76
CA ASP A 449 -127.20 34.51 60.40
C ASP A 449 -128.30 33.73 61.14
N GLU A 450 -128.08 32.44 61.41
CA GLU A 450 -129.05 31.60 62.14
C GLU A 450 -129.17 32.03 63.62
N ALA A 451 -128.06 32.46 64.24
CA ALA A 451 -128.06 32.93 65.63
C ALA A 451 -128.78 34.29 65.83
N LYS A 452 -129.01 35.07 64.78
CA LYS A 452 -129.80 36.32 64.87
C LYS A 452 -131.31 36.04 64.95
N ARG A 453 -131.82 35.13 64.12
CA ARG A 453 -133.25 34.76 64.09
C ARG A 453 -133.73 34.18 65.42
N ALA A 454 -132.91 33.37 66.11
CA ALA A 454 -133.26 32.80 67.41
C ALA A 454 -133.41 33.84 68.54
N ARG A 455 -132.66 34.96 68.49
CA ARG A 455 -132.73 36.02 69.53
C ARG A 455 -133.97 36.89 69.43
N GLU A 456 -134.55 37.03 68.24
CA GLU A 456 -135.78 37.81 68.02
C GLU A 456 -137.01 37.11 68.58
N GLN A 457 -137.06 35.76 68.54
CA GLN A 457 -138.17 34.97 69.08
C GLN A 457 -138.22 34.96 70.62
N ALA A 458 -137.06 34.99 71.30
CA ALA A 458 -137.00 35.01 72.77
C ALA A 458 -137.56 36.31 73.38
N LYS A 459 -137.33 37.47 72.73
CA LYS A 459 -137.84 38.78 73.22
C LYS A 459 -139.37 38.89 73.19
N ALA A 460 -140.01 38.26 72.20
CA ALA A 460 -141.46 38.30 72.07
C ALA A 460 -142.18 37.52 73.19
N LEU A 461 -141.54 36.49 73.76
CA LEU A 461 -142.11 35.64 74.82
C LEU A 461 -142.03 36.29 76.21
N GLU A 462 -140.99 37.09 76.48
CA GLU A 462 -140.81 37.79 77.77
C GLU A 462 -141.85 38.92 77.98
N GLU A 463 -142.21 39.65 76.91
CA GLU A 463 -143.20 40.74 76.96
C GLU A 463 -144.64 40.25 77.15
N ALA A 464 -144.95 39.03 76.73
CA ALA A 464 -146.23 38.39 77.00
C ALA A 464 -146.38 38.01 78.49
N ARG A 465 -145.27 37.58 79.11
CA ARG A 465 -145.23 37.15 80.51
C ARG A 465 -145.50 38.30 81.50
N TYR A 466 -144.96 39.49 81.23
CA TYR A 466 -145.16 40.69 82.07
C TYR A 466 -146.61 41.21 82.06
N ARG A 467 -147.38 40.97 80.99
CA ARG A 467 -148.79 41.41 80.90
C ARG A 467 -149.74 40.53 81.72
N TRP A 468 -149.39 39.27 81.93
CA TRP A 468 -150.27 38.32 82.61
C TRP A 468 -150.11 38.33 84.14
N GLU A 469 -148.94 38.71 84.64
CA GLU A 469 -148.65 38.79 86.09
C GLU A 469 -149.39 39.96 86.77
N LYS A 470 -149.78 41.00 86.02
CA LYS A 470 -150.51 42.18 86.55
C LYS A 470 -152.03 41.98 86.71
N HIS A 471 -152.58 40.87 86.21
CA HIS A 471 -154.02 40.57 86.22
C HIS A 471 -154.44 39.42 87.14
N GLY A 472 -153.58 39.00 88.08
CA GLY A 472 -154.00 38.15 89.21
C GLY A 472 -154.31 36.68 88.86
N ILE A 473 -153.64 36.11 87.85
CA ILE A 473 -153.77 34.67 87.51
C ILE A 473 -152.49 33.94 87.92
N LYS A 474 -152.63 32.96 88.83
CA LYS A 474 -151.58 31.98 89.16
C LYS A 474 -151.54 30.92 88.07
N VAL A 475 -150.56 31.00 87.16
CA VAL A 475 -150.36 30.02 86.07
C VAL A 475 -149.25 29.06 86.46
N VAL A 476 -149.68 27.86 86.88
CA VAL A 476 -148.87 26.64 86.90
C VAL A 476 -148.79 26.15 85.45
N VAL A 477 -147.59 25.84 84.98
CA VAL A 477 -147.41 25.07 83.75
C VAL A 477 -146.78 23.74 84.15
N ASP A 478 -147.65 22.72 84.24
CA ASP A 478 -147.28 21.34 83.94
C ASP A 478 -146.89 21.26 82.47
N SER A 479 -145.95 20.36 82.14
CA SER A 479 -146.05 19.35 81.08
C SER A 479 -144.67 18.91 80.62
N ASP A 480 -144.42 17.62 80.82
CA ASP A 480 -143.51 16.82 80.02
C ASP A 480 -143.78 16.98 78.50
N LEU A 481 -142.74 16.65 77.72
CA LEU A 481 -142.69 16.39 76.26
C LEU A 481 -142.74 17.63 75.34
N ASN A 482 -141.73 17.83 74.50
CA ASN A 482 -141.58 16.98 73.30
C ASN A 482 -140.23 17.17 72.58
N GLU A 483 -139.93 16.15 71.79
CA GLU A 483 -138.71 15.84 71.05
C GLU A 483 -138.25 16.83 69.96
N GLU A 484 -136.96 16.68 69.65
CA GLU A 484 -136.28 16.91 68.38
C GLU A 484 -136.39 18.29 67.71
N SER A 485 -135.33 19.09 67.84
CA SER A 485 -134.62 19.63 66.67
C SER A 485 -133.38 20.46 67.02
N SER A 486 -132.36 20.26 66.18
CA SER A 486 -131.29 21.19 65.81
C SER A 486 -130.13 21.37 66.80
N THR A 487 -128.92 20.93 66.46
CA THR A 487 -127.93 21.69 65.65
C THR A 487 -127.91 23.18 65.98
N GLY A 488 -126.94 23.58 66.80
CA GLY A 488 -126.74 24.98 67.14
C GLY A 488 -125.45 25.21 67.90
N VAL A 489 -124.33 25.09 67.19
CA VAL A 489 -122.99 25.51 67.59
C VAL A 489 -123.01 26.83 68.35
N THR A 490 -122.38 26.90 69.53
CA THR A 490 -121.96 28.17 70.13
C THR A 490 -120.60 28.01 70.77
N TRP A 491 -119.66 28.76 70.20
CA TRP A 491 -118.30 28.97 70.68
C TRP A 491 -118.25 29.92 71.89
N LEU A 492 -117.33 29.61 72.80
CA LEU A 492 -116.58 30.48 73.73
C LEU A 492 -117.31 31.22 74.86
N THR A 493 -117.04 30.78 76.09
CA THR A 493 -116.38 31.58 77.15
C THR A 493 -115.70 30.59 78.10
N ALA A 494 -114.44 30.20 77.88
CA ALA A 494 -113.23 30.86 78.39
C ALA A 494 -113.13 30.91 79.93
N GLY A 495 -112.35 29.97 80.51
CA GLY A 495 -111.68 30.16 81.80
C GLY A 495 -111.67 28.98 82.77
N LYS A 496 -110.48 28.34 82.93
CA LYS A 496 -110.05 27.39 84.01
C LYS A 496 -110.68 25.99 83.99
N GLN A 497 -109.98 24.88 84.28
CA GLN A 497 -108.56 24.56 84.49
C GLN A 497 -108.45 23.01 84.55
N VAL A 498 -107.42 22.46 83.88
CA VAL A 498 -106.46 21.43 84.34
C VAL A 498 -106.80 19.92 84.42
N SER A 499 -105.75 19.17 84.01
CA SER A 499 -105.45 17.72 84.04
C SER A 499 -105.92 16.95 82.79
N SER A 500 -105.09 16.19 82.07
CA SER A 500 -103.91 15.43 82.49
C SER A 500 -102.79 15.47 81.43
N VAL A 501 -101.57 15.70 81.91
CA VAL A 501 -100.30 15.77 81.15
C VAL A 501 -99.72 14.36 80.87
N GLU A 502 -100.54 13.31 80.95
CA GLU A 502 -100.11 11.92 80.70
C GLU A 502 -99.99 11.58 79.20
N GLY A 503 -100.78 12.23 78.33
CA GLY A 503 -100.80 11.93 76.90
C GLY A 503 -99.55 12.36 76.12
N THR A 504 -98.82 13.36 76.61
CA THR A 504 -97.61 13.90 75.96
C THR A 504 -96.37 13.05 76.26
N VAL A 505 -96.32 12.42 77.44
CA VAL A 505 -95.25 11.49 77.84
C VAL A 505 -95.34 10.19 77.05
N ASN A 506 -96.55 9.62 76.89
CA ASN A 506 -96.77 8.41 76.10
C ASN A 506 -96.47 8.59 74.60
N ARG A 507 -96.64 9.81 74.06
CA ARG A 507 -96.30 10.12 72.65
C ARG A 507 -94.78 10.28 72.44
N ALA A 508 -94.07 10.76 73.46
CA ALA A 508 -92.60 10.86 73.44
C ALA A 508 -91.93 9.50 73.67
N GLU A 509 -92.49 8.62 74.52
CA GLU A 509 -92.00 7.25 74.72
C GLU A 509 -92.13 6.40 73.44
N ASN A 510 -93.26 6.50 72.71
CA ASN A 510 -93.45 5.81 71.42
C ASN A 510 -92.48 6.32 70.32
N LEU A 511 -92.09 7.60 70.38
CA LEU A 511 -91.12 8.19 69.46
C LEU A 511 -89.68 7.72 69.76
N VAL A 512 -89.35 7.50 71.04
CA VAL A 512 -88.08 6.89 71.47
C VAL A 512 -87.99 5.43 71.02
N ASP A 513 -89.07 4.66 71.13
CA ASP A 513 -89.07 3.25 70.68
C ASP A 513 -88.92 3.11 69.16
N ARG A 514 -89.50 4.04 68.38
CA ARG A 514 -89.25 4.13 66.92
C ARG A 514 -87.82 4.57 66.57
N LEU A 515 -87.23 5.48 67.34
CA LEU A 515 -85.84 5.91 67.15
C LEU A 515 -84.84 4.82 67.52
N LYS A 516 -85.12 4.00 68.55
CA LYS A 516 -84.31 2.82 68.88
C LYS A 516 -84.35 1.77 67.76
N LEU A 517 -85.53 1.49 67.20
CA LEU A 517 -85.66 0.60 66.04
C LEU A 517 -84.88 1.09 64.80
N MET A 518 -84.87 2.41 64.54
CA MET A 518 -84.05 3.00 63.47
C MET A 518 -82.54 3.04 63.78
N ALA A 519 -82.15 3.13 65.06
CA ALA A 519 -80.75 3.10 65.48
C ALA A 519 -80.10 1.71 65.36
N ASP A 520 -80.90 0.64 65.43
CA ASP A 520 -80.44 -0.73 65.22
C ASP A 520 -80.18 -1.07 63.73
N ASP A 521 -80.81 -0.34 62.80
CA ASP A 521 -80.68 -0.53 61.34
C ASP A 521 -79.56 0.32 60.68
N ILE A 522 -78.93 1.23 61.43
CA ILE A 522 -77.89 2.15 60.94
C ILE A 522 -76.55 1.88 61.63
N ARG A 523 -75.48 1.63 60.85
CA ARG A 523 -74.12 1.37 61.38
C ARG A 523 -73.19 2.58 61.16
N GLY A 524 -72.31 2.85 62.13
CA GLY A 524 -71.22 3.83 62.01
C GLY A 524 -71.43 5.10 62.84
N LYS A 525 -70.78 6.20 62.43
CA LYS A 525 -70.77 7.48 63.19
C LYS A 525 -72.16 8.11 63.34
N SER A 526 -73.08 7.83 62.42
CA SER A 526 -74.50 8.23 62.49
C SER A 526 -75.25 7.57 63.64
N ARG A 527 -74.96 6.31 63.99
CA ARG A 527 -75.53 5.61 65.17
C ARG A 527 -75.16 6.30 66.48
N VAL A 528 -73.90 6.73 66.61
CA VAL A 528 -73.39 7.44 67.79
C VAL A 528 -74.06 8.80 67.97
N VAL A 529 -74.39 9.48 66.87
CA VAL A 529 -75.14 10.74 66.89
C VAL A 529 -76.61 10.50 67.24
N LEU A 530 -77.23 9.43 66.71
CA LEU A 530 -78.60 9.01 67.02
C LEU A 530 -78.76 8.60 68.49
N ASP A 531 -77.81 7.84 69.05
CA ASP A 531 -77.78 7.48 70.47
C ASP A 531 -77.65 8.70 71.38
N LYS A 532 -76.83 9.69 70.99
CA LYS A 532 -76.74 10.98 71.71
C LYS A 532 -78.06 11.75 71.68
N ILE A 533 -78.81 11.68 70.58
CA ILE A 533 -80.14 12.31 70.46
C ILE A 533 -81.16 11.57 71.33
N ILE A 534 -81.19 10.23 71.29
CA ILE A 534 -82.07 9.41 72.15
C ILE A 534 -81.81 9.70 73.63
N GLN A 535 -80.54 9.78 74.05
CA GLN A 535 -80.18 10.11 75.43
C GLN A 535 -80.67 11.51 75.84
N LYS A 536 -80.56 12.52 74.97
CA LYS A 536 -81.12 13.85 75.26
C LYS A 536 -82.64 13.85 75.39
N ILE A 537 -83.34 13.06 74.58
CA ILE A 537 -84.80 12.92 74.66
C ILE A 537 -85.22 12.22 75.96
N LEU A 538 -84.49 11.18 76.39
CA LEU A 538 -84.75 10.50 77.68
C LEU A 538 -84.57 11.44 78.88
N VAL A 539 -83.52 12.27 78.88
CA VAL A 539 -83.32 13.29 79.92
C VAL A 539 -84.48 14.30 79.94
N LEU A 540 -84.98 14.73 78.78
CA LEU A 540 -86.16 15.61 78.69
C LEU A 540 -87.43 14.95 79.24
N ILE A 541 -87.63 13.65 79.01
CA ILE A 541 -88.76 12.89 79.59
C ILE A 541 -88.62 12.79 81.11
N SER A 542 -87.42 12.55 81.64
CA SER A 542 -87.17 12.53 83.09
C SER A 542 -87.44 13.88 83.74
N VAL A 543 -86.99 14.99 83.14
CA VAL A 543 -87.27 16.35 83.62
C VAL A 543 -88.78 16.64 83.60
N LEU A 544 -89.50 16.17 82.59
CA LEU A 544 -90.97 16.29 82.53
C LEU A 544 -91.68 15.47 83.61
N LYS A 545 -91.21 14.25 83.94
CA LYS A 545 -91.76 13.42 85.02
C LYS A 545 -91.50 14.03 86.41
N GLU A 546 -90.33 14.63 86.61
CA GLU A 546 -89.96 15.32 87.86
C GLU A 546 -90.80 16.60 88.07
N TRP A 547 -91.05 17.36 86.99
CA TRP A 547 -91.94 18.52 87.01
C TRP A 547 -93.40 18.18 87.37
N ILE A 548 -93.92 17.03 86.92
CA ILE A 548 -95.28 16.56 87.26
C ILE A 548 -95.36 16.17 88.74
N ALA A 549 -94.31 15.53 89.29
CA ALA A 549 -94.23 15.17 90.69
C ALA A 549 -94.13 16.40 91.62
N GLU A 550 -93.42 17.45 91.19
CA GLU A 550 -93.26 18.69 91.97
C GLU A 550 -94.50 19.61 91.91
N ALA A 551 -95.27 19.57 90.81
CA ALA A 551 -96.54 20.30 90.66
C ALA A 551 -97.70 19.70 91.48
N CYS A 552 -97.69 18.38 91.70
CA CYS A 552 -98.65 17.69 92.58
C CYS A 552 -98.36 17.89 94.08
N ALA A 553 -97.16 18.29 94.46
CA ALA A 553 -96.79 18.56 95.85
C ALA A 553 -97.12 19.99 96.32
N ARG A 554 -97.12 20.99 95.42
CA ARG A 554 -97.34 22.41 95.76
C ARG A 554 -98.80 22.89 95.74
N THR A 555 -99.77 22.00 95.47
CA THR A 555 -101.20 22.32 95.37
C THR A 555 -101.96 22.19 96.71
N LYS A 556 -101.28 21.85 97.81
CA LYS A 556 -101.86 21.76 99.17
C LYS A 556 -101.57 22.96 100.09
N GLU A 557 -100.71 23.92 99.71
CA GLU A 557 -100.21 24.97 100.63
C GLU A 557 -100.47 26.42 100.22
N LEU A 558 -101.11 26.72 99.09
CA LEU A 558 -101.26 28.12 98.64
C LEU A 558 -102.72 28.55 98.41
N LYS A 559 -103.60 28.07 99.31
CA LYS A 559 -105.01 28.49 99.45
C LYS A 559 -105.21 29.58 100.53
N GLU A 560 -104.14 30.14 101.11
CA GLU A 560 -104.20 31.25 102.07
C GLU A 560 -103.00 32.20 101.91
N ALA A 561 -103.09 33.22 101.07
CA ALA A 561 -102.25 34.43 101.15
C ALA A 561 -102.72 35.49 100.15
N THR A 562 -103.86 36.10 100.47
CA THR A 562 -104.48 37.19 99.74
C THR A 562 -103.75 38.52 100.06
N ILE A 563 -103.40 39.28 99.01
CA ILE A 563 -103.14 40.74 98.98
C ILE A 563 -101.87 41.25 99.69
N SER A 564 -100.82 41.58 98.91
CA SER A 564 -99.98 42.78 99.05
C SER A 564 -98.89 42.83 97.97
N LYS A 565 -98.84 43.95 97.23
CA LYS A 565 -97.65 44.53 96.56
C LYS A 565 -97.03 43.73 95.41
N THR A 566 -97.32 44.00 94.14
CA THR A 566 -96.84 45.17 93.34
C THR A 566 -95.42 45.66 93.63
N TRP A 567 -94.63 45.66 92.54
CA TRP A 567 -93.36 46.36 92.29
C TRP A 567 -92.05 45.74 92.84
N ALA A 568 -91.39 44.93 92.01
CA ALA A 568 -90.01 45.19 91.56
C ALA A 568 -89.57 44.14 90.53
N SER A 569 -88.75 44.59 89.58
CA SER A 569 -87.96 43.78 88.65
C SER A 569 -88.61 43.39 87.32
N ILE A 570 -88.98 44.42 86.56
CA ILE A 570 -88.65 44.48 85.13
C ILE A 570 -87.54 45.52 84.99
N HIS A 571 -86.28 45.11 85.20
CA HIS A 571 -85.09 45.80 84.69
C HIS A 571 -83.81 44.96 84.85
N GLU A 572 -83.70 43.81 84.17
CA GLU A 572 -82.38 43.18 83.96
C GLU A 572 -82.39 42.14 82.83
N LEU A 573 -83.06 42.47 81.72
CA LEU A 573 -82.94 41.74 80.45
C LEU A 573 -82.15 42.60 79.44
N GLN A 574 -80.99 43.10 79.86
CA GLN A 574 -80.11 43.86 78.97
C GLN A 574 -78.65 43.92 79.44
N GLN A 575 -78.01 42.76 79.61
CA GLN A 575 -76.55 42.54 79.68
C GLN A 575 -76.39 41.02 79.86
N ASN A 576 -76.07 40.24 78.83
CA ASN A 576 -74.75 39.58 78.75
C ASN A 576 -74.59 38.79 77.42
N THR A 577 -75.12 39.31 76.32
CA THR A 577 -74.91 38.74 74.97
C THR A 577 -73.64 39.31 74.29
N THR A 578 -72.55 39.51 75.02
CA THR A 578 -71.31 40.12 74.46
C THR A 578 -69.99 39.45 74.84
N GLU A 579 -69.98 38.30 75.52
CA GLU A 579 -68.69 37.66 75.93
C GLU A 579 -68.37 36.32 75.26
N PHE A 580 -69.29 35.72 74.48
CA PHE A 580 -68.98 34.47 73.76
C PHE A 580 -68.36 34.70 72.37
N SER A 581 -68.42 35.94 71.85
CA SER A 581 -67.90 36.29 70.52
C SER A 581 -66.43 36.73 70.51
N SER A 582 -65.80 36.98 71.65
CA SER A 582 -64.39 37.39 71.75
C SER A 582 -63.40 36.22 71.83
N ALA A 583 -63.85 35.02 72.23
CA ALA A 583 -62.97 33.88 72.51
C ALA A 583 -62.52 33.05 71.29
N ILE A 584 -62.99 33.35 70.07
CA ILE A 584 -62.58 32.63 68.85
C ILE A 584 -61.68 33.50 67.94
N LYS A 585 -61.57 34.80 68.21
CA LYS A 585 -60.72 35.72 67.43
C LYS A 585 -59.26 35.76 67.90
N GLU A 586 -58.94 35.14 69.03
CA GLU A 586 -57.63 35.26 69.68
C GLU A 586 -56.73 34.01 69.53
N LYS A 587 -57.20 32.94 68.86
CA LYS A 587 -56.42 31.71 68.66
C LYS A 587 -55.99 31.42 67.22
N THR A 588 -55.87 32.47 66.40
CA THR A 588 -55.34 32.38 65.03
C THR A 588 -54.11 33.27 64.80
N ILE A 589 -53.64 33.98 65.84
CA ILE A 589 -52.47 34.90 65.78
C ILE A 589 -51.24 34.28 66.49
N GLY A 590 -51.26 32.98 66.80
CA GLY A 590 -50.12 32.27 67.42
C GLY A 590 -49.26 31.44 66.45
N SER A 591 -49.75 31.10 65.26
CA SER A 591 -49.08 30.11 64.39
C SER A 591 -48.20 30.71 63.28
N MET A 592 -47.97 32.03 63.29
CA MET A 592 -47.21 32.76 62.27
C MET A 592 -45.88 33.33 62.80
N GLN A 593 -45.39 32.78 63.92
CA GLN A 593 -44.14 33.15 64.57
C GLN A 593 -43.20 31.95 64.85
N GLU A 594 -43.34 30.87 64.07
CA GLU A 594 -42.29 29.84 63.91
C GLU A 594 -41.75 29.78 62.47
N LEU A 595 -42.41 30.43 61.50
CA LEU A 595 -41.94 30.49 60.11
C LEU A 595 -41.00 31.68 59.81
N LYS A 596 -40.66 32.49 60.82
CA LYS A 596 -39.82 33.70 60.66
C LYS A 596 -38.37 33.55 61.15
N GLN A 597 -38.02 32.41 61.77
CA GLN A 597 -36.65 32.14 62.21
C GLN A 597 -35.84 31.32 61.18
N HIS A 598 -36.49 30.49 60.35
CA HIS A 598 -35.80 29.61 59.38
C HIS A 598 -35.45 30.27 58.04
N THR A 599 -35.94 31.49 57.75
CA THR A 599 -35.70 32.18 56.47
C THR A 599 -34.48 33.13 56.51
N ALA A 600 -33.90 33.38 57.69
CA ALA A 600 -32.75 34.27 57.85
C ALA A 600 -31.38 33.59 57.63
N GLU A 601 -31.30 32.26 57.66
CA GLU A 601 -30.03 31.52 57.52
C GLU A 601 -29.75 31.03 56.08
N PHE A 602 -30.75 31.03 55.20
CA PHE A 602 -30.56 30.61 53.80
C PHE A 602 -30.11 31.77 52.88
N GLY A 603 -30.36 33.03 53.30
CA GLY A 603 -30.05 34.23 52.51
C GLY A 603 -28.60 34.73 52.60
N SER A 604 -27.85 34.35 53.64
CA SER A 604 -26.43 34.74 53.80
C SER A 604 -25.48 33.83 53.00
N ALA A 605 -25.78 32.53 52.88
CA ALA A 605 -24.94 31.56 52.18
C ALA A 605 -24.91 31.74 50.65
N VAL A 606 -25.96 32.32 50.06
CA VAL A 606 -26.03 32.58 48.60
C VAL A 606 -25.29 33.86 48.21
N LYS A 607 -25.09 34.81 49.14
CA LYS A 607 -24.45 36.11 48.86
C LYS A 607 -22.92 36.09 48.99
N GLU A 608 -22.36 35.10 49.67
CA GLU A 608 -20.90 34.89 49.84
C GLU A 608 -20.27 34.18 48.63
N GLY A 609 -21.02 33.30 47.95
CA GLY A 609 -20.53 32.51 46.80
C GLY A 609 -20.38 33.30 45.50
N THR A 610 -21.20 34.33 45.28
CA THR A 610 -21.19 35.13 44.03
C THR A 610 -20.07 36.18 44.00
N LYS A 611 -19.45 36.48 45.15
CA LYS A 611 -18.33 37.44 45.23
C LYS A 611 -16.97 36.80 44.89
N ARG A 612 -16.76 35.52 45.21
CA ARG A 612 -15.49 34.81 44.87
C ARG A 612 -15.37 34.52 43.37
N VAL A 613 -16.47 34.22 42.69
CA VAL A 613 -16.47 33.87 41.26
C VAL A 613 -16.24 35.10 40.36
N THR A 614 -16.54 36.31 40.84
CA THR A 614 -16.33 37.55 40.07
C THR A 614 -14.92 38.15 40.22
N GLU A 615 -14.15 37.69 41.22
CA GLU A 615 -12.74 38.06 41.41
C GLU A 615 -11.79 37.13 40.62
N ASP A 616 -12.09 35.83 40.55
CA ASP A 616 -11.31 34.85 39.76
C ASP A 616 -11.39 35.10 38.24
N CYS A 617 -12.51 35.63 37.73
CA CYS A 617 -12.63 36.01 36.32
C CYS A 617 -11.88 37.31 35.96
N ARG A 618 -11.55 38.15 36.94
CA ARG A 618 -10.80 39.40 36.70
C ARG A 618 -9.29 39.13 36.61
N GLU A 619 -8.77 38.28 37.49
CA GLU A 619 -7.35 37.91 37.52
C GLU A 619 -6.93 37.06 36.29
N GLY A 620 -7.84 36.24 35.77
CA GLY A 620 -7.61 35.47 34.53
C GLY A 620 -7.48 36.33 33.26
N VAL A 621 -8.19 37.47 33.20
CA VAL A 621 -8.20 38.37 32.03
C VAL A 621 -6.96 39.29 32.02
N GLU A 622 -6.43 39.66 33.19
CA GLU A 622 -5.19 40.45 33.29
C GLU A 622 -3.94 39.62 32.91
N LYS A 623 -3.91 38.32 33.24
CA LYS A 623 -2.84 37.39 32.81
C LYS A 623 -2.83 37.12 31.30
N LEU A 624 -3.98 37.21 30.62
CA LEU A 624 -4.07 37.03 29.16
C LEU A 624 -3.62 38.28 28.39
N THR A 625 -3.75 39.47 28.99
CA THR A 625 -3.43 40.76 28.37
C THR A 625 -1.92 41.09 28.40
N GLN A 626 -1.16 40.51 29.35
CA GLN A 626 0.31 40.64 29.39
C GLN A 626 1.06 39.73 28.39
N LYS A 627 0.43 38.68 27.84
CA LYS A 627 1.08 37.77 26.87
C LYS A 627 0.99 38.22 25.41
N PHE A 628 0.33 39.33 25.11
CA PHE A 628 0.22 39.89 23.75
C PHE A 628 0.94 41.24 23.58
N LYS A 629 1.89 41.57 24.46
CA LYS A 629 2.74 42.77 24.34
C LYS A 629 4.24 42.47 24.50
N SER A 630 4.69 41.31 24.02
CA SER A 630 6.09 40.98 23.76
C SER A 630 6.24 40.34 22.39
#